data_AF-A0A962MQS7-F1
#
_entry.id   AF-A0A962MQS7-F1
#
_cell.length_a   1.000
_cell.length_b   1.000
_cell.length_c   1.000
_cell.angle_alpha   90.00
_cell.angle_beta   90.00
_cell.angle_gamma   90.00
#
_symmetry.space_group_name_H-M   'P 1'
#
loop_
_entity.id
_entity.type
_entity.pdbx_description
1 polymer ?
#
loop_
_entity_poly.entity_id
_entity_poly.type
_entity_poly.pdbx_seq_one_letter_code
_entity_poly.pdbx_strand_id
1 'polypeptide(L)'
;MGRFNLKALQERAISAAILIPVVLFAVIWGGIPFYIMIALLAAISAYEWISMVRKIDDTALHVLWGLVYLAVGFLCCIVIREEQSLNAAILFVIMVWAADIGAYFSGKYFGGAKLAPLISPNKTWAGLGGACDSAGLVAVLYYLGVIAFSFEAVFSWMALIFMFFVGVMIAIV
;
A
#
# COMPACT_ATOMS: atom_id res chain seq x y z
N MET A 1 1.99 -29.73 -2.81
CA MET A 1 0.72 -29.04 -2.46
C MET A 1 0.57 -29.07 -0.95
N GLY A 2 0.71 -27.92 -0.29
CA GLY A 2 0.55 -27.83 1.17
C GLY A 2 -0.88 -28.21 1.58
N ARG A 3 -1.02 -28.95 2.69
CA ARG A 3 -2.33 -29.31 3.25
C ARG A 3 -3.12 -28.02 3.51
N PHE A 4 -4.31 -27.89 2.90
CA PHE A 4 -5.24 -26.80 3.18
C PHE A 4 -5.59 -26.79 4.68
N ASN A 5 -5.09 -25.79 5.41
CA ASN A 5 -5.37 -25.64 6.83
C ASN A 5 -6.61 -24.75 7.01
N LEU A 6 -7.78 -25.39 7.12
CA LEU A 6 -9.05 -24.70 7.28
C LEU A 6 -9.11 -23.83 8.56
N LYS A 7 -8.41 -24.23 9.63
CA LYS A 7 -8.34 -23.43 10.87
C LYS A 7 -7.59 -22.12 10.65
N ALA A 8 -6.45 -22.18 9.96
CA ALA A 8 -5.70 -20.97 9.62
C ALA A 8 -6.48 -20.04 8.68
N LEU A 9 -7.31 -20.59 7.79
CA LEU A 9 -8.19 -19.78 6.94
C LEU A 9 -9.31 -19.11 7.77
N GLN A 10 -9.92 -19.86 8.70
CA GLN A 10 -10.93 -19.32 9.62
C GLN A 10 -10.37 -18.19 10.48
N GLU A 11 -9.18 -18.38 11.06
CA GLU A 11 -8.52 -17.35 11.89
C GLU A 11 -8.27 -16.05 11.11
N ARG A 12 -7.80 -16.15 9.85
CA ARG A 12 -7.60 -14.99 8.97
C ARG A 12 -8.91 -14.32 8.57
N ALA A 13 -9.95 -15.10 8.30
CA ALA A 13 -11.26 -14.55 7.96
C ALA A 13 -11.89 -13.81 9.14
N ILE A 14 -11.77 -14.34 10.35
CA ILE A 14 -12.27 -13.71 11.57
C ILE A 14 -11.49 -12.42 11.87
N SER A 15 -10.16 -12.44 11.79
CA SER A 15 -9.37 -11.22 12.01
C SER A 15 -9.68 -10.14 10.99
N ALA A 16 -9.85 -10.50 9.71
CA ALA A 16 -10.29 -9.57 8.67
C ALA A 16 -11.69 -9.00 8.94
N ALA A 17 -12.65 -9.85 9.33
CA ALA A 17 -14.02 -9.44 9.61
C ALA A 17 -14.12 -8.43 10.77
N ILE A 18 -13.19 -8.49 11.73
CA ILE A 18 -13.13 -7.54 12.86
C ILE A 18 -12.36 -6.27 12.46
N LEU A 19 -11.21 -6.42 11.79
CA LEU A 19 -10.35 -5.28 11.47
C LEU A 19 -10.94 -4.38 10.37
N ILE A 20 -11.61 -4.95 9.36
CA ILE A 20 -12.15 -4.18 8.23
C ILE A 20 -13.13 -3.10 8.71
N PRO A 21 -14.16 -3.40 9.53
CA PRO A 21 -15.06 -2.36 10.04
C PRO A 21 -14.36 -1.27 10.85
N VAL A 22 -13.36 -1.63 11.67
CA VAL A 22 -12.62 -0.68 12.50
C VAL A 22 -11.79 0.27 11.63
N VAL A 23 -11.07 -0.28 10.64
CA VAL A 23 -10.29 0.52 9.69
C VAL A 23 -11.19 1.39 8.84
N LEU A 24 -12.29 0.85 8.32
CA LEU A 24 -13.25 1.62 7.54
C LEU A 24 -13.88 2.73 8.37
N PHE A 25 -14.24 2.48 9.63
CA PHE A 25 -14.75 3.51 10.53
C PHE A 25 -13.74 4.63 10.71
N ALA A 26 -12.47 4.30 11.04
CA ALA A 26 -11.43 5.30 11.23
C ALA A 26 -11.17 6.12 9.95
N VAL A 27 -11.11 5.46 8.78
CA VAL A 27 -10.90 6.12 7.49
C VAL A 27 -12.10 6.97 7.10
N ILE A 28 -13.34 6.46 7.21
CA ILE A 28 -14.54 7.22 6.82
C ILE A 28 -14.71 8.43 7.72
N TRP A 29 -14.54 8.27 9.03
CA TRP A 29 -14.73 9.35 9.99
C TRP A 29 -13.61 10.41 9.97
N GLY A 30 -12.38 10.01 9.66
CA GLY A 30 -11.22 10.93 9.68
C GLY A 30 -10.91 11.44 11.10
N GLY A 31 -10.15 12.54 11.18
CA GLY A 31 -9.86 13.25 12.42
C GLY A 31 -9.24 12.34 13.50
N ILE A 32 -9.71 12.48 14.75
CA ILE A 32 -9.14 11.78 15.91
C ILE A 32 -9.10 10.25 15.73
N PRO A 33 -10.20 9.55 15.34
CA PRO A 33 -10.15 8.11 15.07
C PRO A 33 -9.06 7.71 14.06
N PHE A 34 -8.90 8.48 12.99
CA PHE A 34 -7.90 8.22 11.96
C PHE A 34 -6.47 8.45 12.47
N TYR A 35 -6.23 9.55 13.19
CA TYR A 35 -4.92 9.82 13.79
C TYR A 35 -4.50 8.76 14.81
N ILE A 36 -5.44 8.27 15.63
CA ILE A 36 -5.18 7.16 16.57
C ILE A 36 -4.79 5.89 15.81
N MET A 37 -5.54 5.55 14.75
CA MET A 37 -5.22 4.39 13.92
C MET A 37 -3.81 4.50 13.31
N ILE A 38 -3.49 5.64 12.70
CA ILE A 38 -2.16 5.87 12.09
C ILE A 38 -1.05 5.83 13.15
N ALA A 39 -1.25 6.44 14.33
CA ALA A 39 -0.27 6.41 15.41
C ALA A 39 -0.01 4.98 15.92
N LEU A 40 -1.05 4.17 16.07
CA LEU A 40 -0.92 2.76 16.46
C LEU A 40 -0.18 1.94 15.41
N LEU A 41 -0.56 2.08 14.12
CA LEU A 41 0.11 1.38 13.02
C LEU A 41 1.58 1.80 12.89
N ALA A 42 1.88 3.09 13.06
CA ALA A 42 3.23 3.61 13.04
C ALA A 42 4.07 3.07 14.21
N ALA A 43 3.51 3.02 15.42
CA ALA A 43 4.18 2.46 16.59
C ALA A 43 4.47 0.96 16.42
N ILE A 44 3.50 0.18 15.91
CA ILE A 44 3.68 -1.26 15.64
C ILE A 44 4.75 -1.46 14.57
N SER A 45 4.67 -0.72 13.45
CA SER A 45 5.63 -0.83 12.35
C SER A 45 7.06 -0.44 12.78
N ALA A 46 7.19 0.61 13.58
CA ALA A 46 8.47 1.04 14.15
C ALA A 46 9.04 0.00 15.11
N TYR A 47 8.19 -0.60 15.96
CA TYR A 47 8.60 -1.68 16.85
C TYR A 47 9.12 -2.89 16.07
N GLU A 48 8.37 -3.35 15.06
CA GLU A 48 8.77 -4.47 14.21
C GLU A 48 10.08 -4.17 13.48
N TRP A 49 10.21 -2.99 12.87
CA TRP A 49 11.44 -2.57 12.19
C TRP A 49 12.65 -2.59 13.12
N ILE A 50 12.55 -1.93 14.27
CA ILE A 50 13.63 -1.90 15.27
C ILE A 50 13.97 -3.32 15.74
N SER A 51 12.97 -4.17 15.94
CA SER A 51 13.19 -5.56 16.37
C SER A 51 13.97 -6.40 15.35
N MET A 52 13.77 -6.14 14.05
CA MET A 52 14.48 -6.80 12.96
C MET A 52 15.92 -6.29 12.84
N VAL A 53 16.11 -4.98 12.91
CA VAL A 53 17.40 -4.31 12.66
C VAL A 53 18.39 -4.45 13.81
N ARG A 54 17.92 -4.68 15.05
CA ARG A 54 18.77 -4.92 16.23
C ARG A 54 19.80 -6.06 16.07
N LYS A 55 19.63 -6.93 15.07
CA LYS A 55 20.52 -8.07 14.80
C LYS A 55 21.58 -7.78 13.73
N ILE A 56 21.60 -6.58 13.16
CA ILE A 56 22.46 -6.18 12.05
C ILE A 56 23.53 -5.22 12.57
N ASP A 57 24.75 -5.35 12.05
CA ASP A 57 25.83 -4.38 12.26
C ASP A 57 25.39 -2.98 11.80
N ASP A 58 25.86 -1.93 12.47
CA ASP A 58 25.43 -0.54 12.22
C ASP A 58 23.91 -0.31 12.44
N THR A 59 23.42 -0.78 13.58
CA THR A 59 22.00 -0.73 13.97
C THR A 59 21.43 0.69 13.95
N ALA A 60 22.23 1.72 14.30
CA ALA A 60 21.74 3.09 14.44
C ALA A 60 21.32 3.71 13.10
N LEU A 61 22.14 3.57 12.05
CA LEU A 61 21.83 4.11 10.73
C LEU A 61 20.63 3.40 10.08
N HIS A 62 20.54 2.08 10.23
CA HIS A 62 19.40 1.31 9.70
C HIS A 62 18.09 1.62 10.44
N VAL A 63 18.14 1.85 11.76
CA VAL A 63 16.98 2.32 12.52
C VAL A 63 16.56 3.70 12.03
N LEU A 64 17.50 4.64 11.88
CA LEU A 64 17.19 5.99 11.42
C LEU A 64 16.50 5.97 10.04
N TRP A 65 17.10 5.30 9.06
CA TRP A 65 16.57 5.28 7.70
C TRP A 65 15.19 4.60 7.60
N GLY A 66 14.97 3.51 8.34
CA GLY A 66 13.66 2.88 8.36
C GLY A 66 12.60 3.70 9.09
N LEU A 67 12.95 4.41 10.18
CA LEU A 67 12.02 5.32 10.83
C LEU A 67 11.66 6.52 9.95
N VAL A 68 12.63 7.07 9.20
CA VAL A 68 12.35 8.13 8.22
C VAL A 68 11.42 7.61 7.12
N TYR A 69 11.68 6.41 6.58
CA TYR A 69 10.83 5.79 5.57
C TYR A 69 9.39 5.59 6.07
N LEU A 70 9.22 5.02 7.27
CA LEU A 70 7.91 4.83 7.89
C LEU A 70 7.21 6.17 8.15
N ALA A 71 7.92 7.16 8.69
CA ALA A 71 7.36 8.48 8.97
C ALA A 71 6.83 9.14 7.69
N VAL A 72 7.60 9.12 6.60
CA VAL A 72 7.15 9.65 5.30
C VAL A 72 5.91 8.90 4.81
N GLY A 73 5.89 7.56 4.87
CA GLY A 73 4.74 6.76 4.45
C GLY A 73 3.46 7.11 5.22
N PHE A 74 3.53 7.17 6.55
CA PHE A 74 2.37 7.52 7.38
C PHE A 74 1.94 8.98 7.23
N LEU A 75 2.89 9.92 7.04
CA LEU A 75 2.57 11.32 6.72
C LEU A 75 1.83 11.43 5.38
N CYS A 76 2.24 10.69 4.36
CA CYS A 76 1.51 10.65 3.08
C CYS A 76 0.07 10.15 3.27
N CYS A 77 -0.15 9.12 4.08
CA CYS A 77 -1.50 8.64 4.41
C CYS A 77 -2.35 9.73 5.09
N ILE A 78 -1.76 10.51 5.99
CA ILE A 78 -2.42 11.65 6.64
C ILE A 78 -2.78 12.72 5.62
N VAL A 79 -1.82 13.16 4.81
CA VAL A 79 -2.05 14.21 3.80
C VAL A 79 -3.12 13.79 2.79
N ILE A 80 -3.06 12.55 2.29
CA ILE A 80 -4.06 12.05 1.34
C ILE A 80 -5.45 12.04 1.96
N ARG A 81 -5.59 11.62 3.22
CA ARG A 81 -6.93 11.51 3.83
C ARG A 81 -7.48 12.83 4.36
N GLU A 82 -6.68 13.60 5.09
CA GLU A 82 -7.14 14.79 5.84
C GLU A 82 -7.03 16.06 5.01
N GLU A 83 -5.98 16.22 4.20
CA GLU A 83 -5.75 17.44 3.40
C GLU A 83 -6.35 17.35 1.98
N GLN A 84 -6.47 16.14 1.41
CA GLN A 84 -7.07 15.96 0.08
C GLN A 84 -8.55 15.58 0.16
N SER A 85 -8.86 14.32 0.47
CA SER A 85 -10.25 13.85 0.69
C SER A 85 -10.30 12.37 1.07
N LEU A 86 -11.46 11.93 1.56
CA LEU A 86 -11.80 10.52 1.66
C LEU A 86 -11.68 9.79 0.31
N ASN A 87 -12.13 10.43 -0.78
CA ASN A 87 -12.05 9.86 -2.13
C ASN A 87 -10.60 9.65 -2.58
N ALA A 88 -9.69 10.56 -2.22
CA ALA A 88 -8.26 10.41 -2.47
C ALA A 88 -7.69 9.18 -1.78
N ALA A 89 -8.05 8.98 -0.50
CA ALA A 89 -7.60 7.84 0.27
C ALA A 89 -8.13 6.51 -0.30
N ILE A 90 -9.42 6.46 -0.68
CA ILE A 90 -10.02 5.28 -1.30
C ILE A 90 -9.37 4.98 -2.65
N LEU A 91 -9.20 5.99 -3.50
CA LEU A 91 -8.56 5.83 -4.82
C LEU A 91 -7.12 5.34 -4.68
N PHE A 92 -6.37 5.89 -3.72
CA PHE A 92 -5.01 5.43 -3.42
C PHE A 92 -4.96 3.94 -3.07
N VAL A 93 -5.84 3.48 -2.18
CA VAL A 93 -5.93 2.05 -1.81
C VAL A 93 -6.29 1.18 -3.01
N ILE A 94 -7.24 1.61 -3.84
CA ILE A 94 -7.64 0.87 -5.06
C ILE A 94 -6.46 0.79 -6.04
N MET A 95 -5.69 1.86 -6.21
CA MET A 95 -4.50 1.84 -7.08
C MET A 95 -3.43 0.89 -6.56
N VAL A 96 -3.17 0.85 -5.25
CA VAL A 96 -2.22 -0.10 -4.66
C VAL A 96 -2.70 -1.55 -4.88
N TRP A 97 -3.99 -1.83 -4.65
CA TRP A 97 -4.55 -3.15 -4.91
C TRP A 97 -4.48 -3.54 -6.39
N ALA A 98 -4.78 -2.60 -7.28
CA ALA A 98 -4.65 -2.83 -8.72
C ALA A 98 -3.19 -3.11 -9.10
N ALA A 99 -2.23 -2.37 -8.55
CA ALA A 99 -0.81 -2.59 -8.77
C ALA A 99 -0.39 -4.00 -8.34
N ASP A 100 -0.77 -4.44 -7.14
CA ASP A 100 -0.44 -5.77 -6.62
C ASP A 100 -1.02 -6.90 -7.48
N ILE A 101 -2.28 -6.75 -7.89
CA ILE A 101 -2.98 -7.70 -8.77
C ILE A 101 -2.29 -7.74 -10.14
N GLY A 102 -2.00 -6.57 -10.71
CA GLY A 102 -1.32 -6.42 -12.00
C GLY A 102 0.07 -7.05 -12.00
N ALA A 103 0.86 -6.78 -10.95
CA ALA A 103 2.18 -7.38 -10.78
C ALA A 103 2.12 -8.90 -10.63
N TYR A 104 1.18 -9.41 -9.84
CA TYR A 104 1.03 -10.84 -9.65
C TYR A 104 0.70 -11.56 -10.97
N PHE A 105 -0.32 -11.09 -11.69
CA PHE A 105 -0.73 -11.75 -12.94
C PHE A 105 0.31 -11.59 -14.04
N SER A 106 0.81 -10.37 -14.25
CA SER A 106 1.83 -10.12 -15.28
C SER A 106 3.12 -10.90 -14.99
N GLY A 107 3.58 -10.86 -13.73
CA GLY A 107 4.77 -11.60 -13.31
C GLY A 107 4.61 -13.11 -13.44
N LYS A 108 3.41 -13.66 -13.21
CA LYS A 108 3.14 -15.10 -13.32
C LYS A 108 2.99 -15.58 -14.77
N TYR A 109 2.33 -14.80 -15.64
CA TYR A 109 2.06 -15.21 -17.02
C TYR A 109 3.21 -14.90 -17.97
N PHE A 110 3.80 -13.71 -17.88
CA PHE A 110 4.87 -13.28 -18.78
C PHE A 110 6.26 -13.64 -18.24
N GLY A 111 6.44 -13.66 -16.91
CA GLY A 111 7.71 -14.02 -16.28
C GLY A 111 8.85 -13.08 -16.68
N GLY A 112 10.02 -13.65 -16.98
CA GLY A 112 11.17 -12.91 -17.51
C GLY A 112 12.24 -12.53 -16.48
N ALA A 113 13.03 -11.51 -16.82
CA ALA A 113 14.18 -11.10 -16.02
C ALA A 113 13.75 -10.66 -14.61
N LYS A 114 14.51 -11.12 -13.61
CA LYS A 114 14.28 -10.77 -12.21
C LYS A 114 14.70 -9.32 -11.95
N LEU A 115 13.88 -8.58 -11.22
CA LEU A 115 14.12 -7.18 -10.92
C LEU A 115 15.23 -7.02 -9.87
N ALA A 116 15.11 -7.74 -8.76
CA ALA A 116 16.05 -7.68 -7.64
C ALA A 116 16.34 -9.09 -7.11
N PRO A 117 17.19 -9.89 -7.79
CA PRO A 117 17.41 -11.29 -7.44
C PRO A 117 17.92 -11.51 -6.02
N LEU A 118 18.71 -10.57 -5.49
CA LEU A 118 19.28 -10.63 -4.14
C LEU A 118 18.31 -10.25 -3.02
N ILE A 119 17.35 -9.35 -3.29
CA ILE A 119 16.45 -8.78 -2.27
C ILE A 119 15.09 -9.49 -2.29
N SER A 120 14.55 -9.75 -3.48
CA SER A 120 13.26 -10.41 -3.67
C SER A 120 13.29 -11.33 -4.89
N PRO A 121 13.53 -12.65 -4.69
CA PRO A 121 13.81 -13.59 -5.78
C PRO A 121 12.61 -13.86 -6.71
N ASN A 122 11.41 -13.41 -6.33
CA ASN A 122 10.17 -13.63 -7.07
C ASN A 122 9.70 -12.39 -7.87
N LYS A 123 10.35 -11.23 -7.74
CA LYS A 123 9.97 -10.01 -8.49
C LYS A 123 10.58 -10.01 -9.89
N THR A 124 9.76 -9.71 -10.90
CA THR A 124 10.14 -9.68 -12.32
C THR A 124 9.85 -8.30 -12.93
N TRP A 125 10.59 -7.94 -13.99
CA TRP A 125 10.34 -6.71 -14.75
C TRP A 125 8.95 -6.69 -15.40
N ALA A 126 8.46 -7.85 -15.86
CA ALA A 126 7.09 -7.95 -16.36
C ALA A 126 6.05 -7.66 -15.27
N GLY A 127 6.29 -8.14 -14.04
CA GLY A 127 5.46 -7.80 -12.89
C GLY A 127 5.41 -6.29 -12.64
N LEU A 128 6.55 -5.60 -12.69
CA LEU A 128 6.60 -4.14 -12.55
C LEU A 128 5.76 -3.44 -13.64
N GLY A 129 5.91 -3.85 -14.90
CA GLY A 129 5.09 -3.32 -15.99
C GLY A 129 3.59 -3.52 -15.75
N GLY A 130 3.20 -4.72 -15.30
CA GLY A 130 1.81 -5.04 -14.96
C GLY A 130 1.24 -4.19 -13.82
N ALA A 131 2.06 -3.86 -12.81
CA ALA A 131 1.65 -2.93 -11.75
C ALA A 131 1.44 -1.51 -12.27
N CYS A 132 2.35 -1.01 -13.10
CA CYS A 132 2.22 0.31 -13.73
C CYS A 132 0.96 0.39 -14.59
N ASP A 133 0.74 -0.60 -15.45
CA ASP A 133 -0.40 -0.60 -16.37
C ASP A 133 -1.74 -0.68 -15.62
N SER A 134 -1.85 -1.53 -14.60
CA SER A 134 -3.08 -1.67 -13.81
C SER A 134 -3.39 -0.44 -12.95
N ALA A 135 -2.39 0.13 -12.26
CA ALA A 135 -2.57 1.35 -11.48
C ALA A 135 -2.87 2.56 -12.39
N GLY A 136 -2.17 2.66 -13.53
CA GLY A 136 -2.42 3.67 -14.54
C GLY A 136 -3.82 3.58 -15.13
N LEU A 137 -4.31 2.37 -15.40
CA LEU A 137 -5.68 2.14 -15.85
C LEU A 137 -6.70 2.64 -14.82
N VAL A 138 -6.51 2.35 -13.52
CA VAL A 138 -7.39 2.88 -12.46
C VAL A 138 -7.40 4.41 -12.46
N ALA A 139 -6.23 5.04 -12.57
CA ALA A 139 -6.13 6.50 -12.61
C ALA A 139 -6.84 7.10 -13.84
N VAL A 140 -6.70 6.49 -15.01
CA VAL A 140 -7.40 6.91 -16.24
C VAL A 140 -8.92 6.73 -16.11
N LEU A 141 -9.38 5.59 -15.60
CA LEU A 141 -10.82 5.33 -15.39
C LEU A 141 -11.44 6.30 -14.38
N TYR A 142 -10.69 6.68 -13.35
CA TYR A 142 -11.09 7.73 -12.42
C TYR A 142 -11.19 9.10 -13.12
N TYR A 143 -10.16 9.49 -13.87
CA TYR A 143 -10.13 10.76 -14.61
C TYR A 143 -11.27 10.88 -15.64
N LEU A 144 -11.60 9.78 -16.34
CA LEU A 144 -12.70 9.72 -17.29
C LEU A 144 -14.09 9.71 -16.62
N GLY A 145 -14.16 9.73 -15.30
CA GLY A 145 -15.42 9.73 -14.54
C GLY A 145 -16.15 8.38 -14.55
N VAL A 146 -15.50 7.30 -15.02
CA VAL A 146 -16.06 5.95 -15.02
C VAL A 146 -16.14 5.40 -13.59
N ILE A 147 -15.14 5.75 -12.77
CA ILE A 147 -15.13 5.47 -11.33
C ILE A 147 -15.48 6.78 -10.62
N ALA A 148 -16.76 7.07 -10.47
CA ALA A 148 -17.24 8.24 -9.75
C ALA A 148 -17.58 7.85 -8.30
N PHE A 149 -16.70 8.17 -7.35
CA PHE A 149 -17.11 8.30 -5.96
C PHE A 149 -17.78 9.66 -5.82
N SER A 150 -19.09 9.66 -5.59
CA SER A 150 -19.92 10.86 -5.55
C SER A 150 -19.63 11.68 -4.30
N PHE A 151 -18.54 12.46 -4.31
CA PHE A 151 -18.32 13.69 -3.54
C PHE A 151 -17.21 14.47 -4.26
N GLU A 152 -17.42 15.76 -4.50
CA GLU A 152 -16.56 16.60 -5.34
C GLU A 152 -15.09 16.58 -4.87
N ALA A 153 -14.20 16.05 -5.69
CA ALA A 153 -12.77 16.20 -5.53
C ALA A 153 -12.15 16.47 -6.91
N VAL A 154 -11.79 17.72 -7.17
CA VAL A 154 -11.01 18.11 -8.34
C VAL A 154 -9.56 17.71 -8.07
N PHE A 155 -9.10 16.60 -8.65
CA PHE A 155 -7.68 16.24 -8.61
C PHE A 155 -6.90 17.03 -9.67
N SER A 156 -5.75 17.60 -9.26
CA SER A 156 -4.75 18.08 -10.21
C SER A 156 -3.98 16.89 -10.81
N TRP A 157 -3.56 17.01 -12.06
CA TRP A 157 -2.77 15.98 -12.76
C TRP A 157 -1.47 15.61 -12.01
N MET A 158 -0.92 16.54 -11.22
CA MET A 158 0.26 16.31 -10.40
C MET A 158 0.00 15.34 -9.23
N ALA A 159 -1.19 15.40 -8.62
CA ALA A 159 -1.57 14.47 -7.55
C ALA A 159 -1.71 13.03 -8.06
N LEU A 160 -2.25 12.86 -9.27
CA LEU A 160 -2.36 11.55 -9.93
C LEU A 160 -0.99 10.95 -10.26
N ILE A 161 -0.07 11.77 -10.77
CA ILE A 161 1.31 11.35 -11.05
C ILE A 161 2.03 10.95 -9.76
N PHE A 162 1.88 11.73 -8.68
CA PHE A 162 2.49 11.41 -7.39
C PHE A 162 1.97 10.07 -6.84
N MET A 163 0.66 9.85 -6.87
CA MET A 163 0.06 8.59 -6.42
C MET A 163 0.52 7.39 -7.24
N PHE A 164 0.67 7.57 -8.56
CA PHE A 164 1.24 6.56 -9.45
C PHE A 164 2.66 6.17 -9.01
N PHE A 165 3.54 7.15 -8.79
CA PHE A 165 4.92 6.86 -8.38
C PHE A 165 5.00 6.20 -6.99
N VAL A 166 4.17 6.61 -6.04
CA VAL A 166 4.10 5.95 -4.73
C VAL A 166 3.66 4.49 -4.88
N GLY A 167 2.64 4.22 -5.72
CA GLY A 167 2.21 2.86 -6.02
C GLY A 167 3.32 2.01 -6.66
N VAL A 168 4.06 2.58 -7.61
CA VAL A 168 5.20 1.92 -8.27
C VAL A 168 6.33 1.64 -7.27
N MET A 169 6.64 2.56 -6.36
CA MET A 169 7.65 2.35 -5.33
C MET A 169 7.28 1.20 -4.38
N ILE A 170 6.00 1.11 -3.98
CA ILE A 170 5.49 -0.01 -3.19
C ILE A 170 5.61 -1.34 -3.96
N ALA A 171 5.36 -1.33 -5.27
CA ALA A 171 5.54 -2.54 -6.09
C ALA A 171 7.01 -2.99 -6.18
N ILE A 172 7.97 -2.06 -6.11
CA ILE A 172 9.41 -2.34 -6.22
C ILE A 172 9.99 -2.87 -4.89
N VAL A 173 9.54 -2.38 -3.74
CA VAL A 173 10.01 -2.77 -2.38
C VAL A 173 9.35 -4.05 -1.91
#